data_AF-A0A5C8HMH9-F1
#
_entry.id   AF-A0A5C8HMH9-F1
#
_cell.length_a   1.000
_cell.length_b   1.000
_cell.length_c   1.000
_cell.angle_alpha   90.00
_cell.angle_beta   90.00
_cell.angle_gamma   90.00
#
_symmetry.space_group_name_H-M   'P 1'
#
loop_
_entity.id
_entity.type
_entity.pdbx_description
1 polymer ?
#
loop_
_entity_poly.entity_id
_entity_poly.type
_entity_poly.pdbx_seq_one_letter_code
_entity_poly.pdbx_strand_id
1 'polypeptide(L)'
;MTPPPMITDRDRDVIERYADGATLQEIADGINLTRERVRQIVRKHGGADAETSRAARQAAKEAGEQRAQIEFLAEYEAIASNLAHQGFTRAETVSRISVLYPSIDVDVADEALRASNIVFDQNNDTDVFSNVALEAGVWFLLGSELRLKPDYAWAAVNLPQELLDELGTHLSEASVTPDELATVLGIIGAAQNAAMSDPTLTITGARYNELRSELLDAIGLKSATGTKPWPPTRQTLQKRYQGWSDALEAMGLATASLGRPKGLLAFSEDDYANAVIDFISAAAAAGAEPTFAFYGEWVKEQAADGTRRPSPASVRNFYDGWLPALRKANAVVAARSAEANLSVE
;
A
#
# COMPACT_ATOMS: atom_id res chain seq x y z
N MET A 1 60.42 2.80 -43.69
CA MET A 1 59.11 2.27 -43.25
C MET A 1 59.35 1.43 -42.00
N THR A 2 59.06 1.98 -40.83
CA THR A 2 59.16 1.25 -39.56
C THR A 2 57.95 0.31 -39.46
N PRO A 3 58.10 -0.97 -39.10
CA PRO A 3 56.96 -1.87 -38.96
C PRO A 3 56.01 -1.34 -37.89
N PRO A 4 54.68 -1.51 -38.04
CA PRO A 4 53.75 -1.19 -36.98
C PRO A 4 54.12 -2.01 -35.73
N PRO A 5 54.07 -1.42 -34.52
CA PRO A 5 54.44 -2.12 -33.29
C PRO A 5 53.51 -3.32 -33.10
N MET A 6 54.07 -4.53 -33.01
CA MET A 6 53.31 -5.73 -32.71
C MET A 6 52.62 -5.56 -31.34
N ILE A 7 51.32 -5.83 -31.30
CA ILE A 7 50.55 -5.95 -30.05
C ILE A 7 51.17 -7.10 -29.26
N THR A 8 51.62 -6.82 -28.03
CA THR A 8 52.07 -7.87 -27.13
C THR A 8 50.87 -8.56 -26.49
N ASP A 9 51.01 -9.80 -26.02
CA ASP A 9 49.91 -10.51 -25.35
C ASP A 9 49.44 -9.77 -24.08
N ARG A 10 50.33 -9.03 -23.43
CA ARG A 10 50.00 -8.13 -22.33
C ARG A 10 49.17 -6.93 -22.77
N ASP A 11 49.47 -6.34 -23.94
CA ASP A 11 48.67 -5.22 -24.46
C ASP A 11 47.26 -5.70 -24.86
N ARG A 12 47.13 -6.95 -25.30
CA ARG A 12 45.84 -7.61 -25.57
C ARG A 12 45.01 -7.80 -24.30
N ASP A 13 45.60 -8.34 -23.24
CA ASP A 13 44.96 -8.50 -21.91
C ASP A 13 44.46 -7.16 -21.35
N VAL A 14 45.24 -6.09 -21.51
CA VAL A 14 44.83 -4.73 -21.12
C VAL A 14 43.60 -4.25 -21.89
N ILE A 15 43.54 -4.50 -23.20
CA ILE A 15 42.43 -4.07 -24.04
C ILE A 15 41.16 -4.87 -23.72
N GLU A 16 41.30 -6.18 -23.54
CA GLU A 16 40.20 -7.10 -23.21
C GLU A 16 39.58 -6.75 -21.84
N ARG A 17 40.41 -6.65 -20.80
CA ARG A 17 39.94 -6.27 -19.45
C ARG A 17 39.27 -4.91 -19.40
N TYR A 18 39.76 -3.94 -20.17
CA TYR A 18 39.15 -2.61 -20.23
C TYR A 18 37.81 -2.62 -20.97
N ALA A 19 37.69 -3.45 -22.02
CA ALA A 19 36.43 -3.66 -22.74
C ALA A 19 35.39 -4.39 -21.86
N ASP A 20 35.84 -5.30 -20.99
CA ASP A 20 35.01 -5.97 -19.98
C ASP A 20 34.62 -5.07 -18.80
N GLY A 21 35.07 -3.82 -18.81
CA GLY A 21 34.69 -2.79 -17.86
C GLY A 21 35.70 -2.53 -16.74
N ALA A 22 36.81 -3.26 -16.63
CA ALA A 22 37.79 -2.97 -15.59
C ALA A 22 38.35 -1.54 -15.74
N THR A 23 38.50 -0.84 -14.62
CA THR A 23 39.07 0.51 -14.62
C THR A 23 40.54 0.48 -14.98
N LEU A 24 41.04 1.59 -15.53
CA LEU A 24 42.48 1.76 -15.79
C LEU A 24 43.35 1.55 -14.53
N GLN A 25 42.78 1.76 -13.34
CA GLN A 25 43.46 1.56 -12.06
C GLN A 25 43.48 0.07 -11.67
N GLU A 26 42.35 -0.64 -11.73
CA GLU A 26 42.28 -2.08 -11.46
C GLU A 26 43.18 -2.90 -12.39
N ILE A 27 43.21 -2.53 -13.68
CA ILE A 27 44.09 -3.17 -14.66
C ILE A 27 45.55 -2.88 -14.31
N ALA A 28 45.88 -1.63 -13.98
CA ALA A 28 47.24 -1.22 -13.59
C ALA A 28 47.74 -2.00 -12.38
N ASP A 29 46.91 -2.14 -11.34
CA ASP A 29 47.24 -2.87 -10.11
C ASP A 29 47.40 -4.38 -10.38
N GLY A 30 46.55 -4.96 -11.23
CA GLY A 30 46.57 -6.39 -11.57
C GLY A 30 47.77 -6.86 -12.41
N ILE A 31 48.45 -5.95 -13.12
CA ILE A 31 49.60 -6.28 -14.00
C ILE A 31 50.86 -5.47 -13.68
N ASN A 32 50.88 -4.80 -12.51
CA ASN A 32 51.98 -3.98 -12.02
C ASN A 32 52.46 -2.92 -13.04
N LEU A 33 51.51 -2.19 -13.62
CA LEU A 33 51.76 -1.05 -14.51
C LEU A 33 51.24 0.24 -13.87
N THR A 34 51.67 1.39 -14.37
CA THR A 34 51.05 2.66 -13.98
C THR A 34 49.75 2.87 -14.75
N ARG A 35 48.76 3.51 -14.12
CA ARG A 35 47.48 3.90 -14.76
C ARG A 35 47.68 4.64 -16.08
N GLU A 36 48.67 5.53 -16.14
CA GLU A 36 49.00 6.28 -17.36
C GLU A 36 49.55 5.37 -18.47
N ARG A 37 50.27 4.30 -18.10
CA ARG A 37 50.76 3.32 -19.08
C ARG A 37 49.61 2.49 -19.67
N VAL A 38 48.64 2.08 -18.86
CA VAL A 38 47.42 1.39 -19.31
C VAL A 38 46.62 2.28 -20.28
N ARG A 39 46.45 3.57 -19.94
CA ARG A 39 45.78 4.55 -20.82
C ARG A 39 46.45 4.67 -22.20
N GLN A 40 47.78 4.71 -22.23
CA GLN A 40 48.55 4.79 -23.48
C GLN A 40 48.36 3.53 -24.34
N ILE A 41 48.31 2.35 -23.72
CA ILE A 41 48.09 1.07 -24.42
C ILE A 41 46.69 1.05 -25.07
N VAL A 42 45.64 1.34 -24.30
CA VAL A 42 44.25 1.39 -24.78
C VAL A 42 44.11 2.39 -25.94
N ARG A 43 44.68 3.59 -25.81
CA ARG A 43 44.63 4.64 -26.86
C ARG A 43 45.40 4.25 -28.13
N LYS A 44 46.55 3.59 -27.98
CA LYS A 44 47.45 3.26 -29.11
C LYS A 44 46.93 2.10 -29.95
N HIS A 45 46.21 1.16 -29.34
CA HIS A 45 45.79 -0.09 -29.99
C HIS A 45 44.28 -0.15 -30.27
N GLY A 46 43.54 0.94 -30.08
CA GLY A 46 42.12 1.05 -30.46
C GLY A 46 41.18 0.29 -29.54
N GLY A 47 41.47 0.24 -28.23
CA GLY A 47 40.56 -0.37 -27.26
C GLY A 47 39.23 0.39 -27.13
N ALA A 48 38.26 -0.25 -26.49
CA ALA A 48 36.95 0.31 -26.17
C ALA A 48 37.08 1.75 -25.60
N ASP A 49 36.14 2.63 -25.92
CA ASP A 49 36.16 3.99 -25.37
C ASP A 49 35.71 4.01 -23.89
N ALA A 50 35.77 5.18 -23.27
CA ALA A 50 35.39 5.32 -21.86
C ALA A 50 33.89 5.10 -21.62
N GLU A 51 33.04 5.25 -22.63
CA GLU A 51 31.60 5.10 -22.54
C GLU A 51 31.21 3.61 -22.59
N THR A 52 31.75 2.88 -23.56
CA THR A 52 31.60 1.42 -23.69
C THR A 52 32.13 0.66 -22.47
N SER A 53 33.29 1.04 -21.93
CA SER A 53 33.82 0.44 -20.67
C SER A 53 32.94 0.75 -19.44
N ARG A 54 32.31 1.95 -19.38
CA ARG A 54 31.33 2.27 -18.32
C ARG A 54 30.04 1.46 -18.48
N ALA A 55 29.55 1.32 -19.70
CA ALA A 55 28.35 0.53 -20.01
C ALA A 55 28.58 -0.95 -19.67
N ALA A 56 29.75 -1.50 -20.00
CA ALA A 56 30.13 -2.88 -19.64
C ALA A 56 30.15 -3.09 -18.12
N ARG A 57 30.68 -2.13 -17.34
CA ARG A 57 30.61 -2.20 -15.87
C ARG A 57 29.20 -2.17 -15.34
N GLN A 58 28.38 -1.26 -15.87
CA GLN A 58 27.01 -1.12 -15.42
C GLN A 58 26.23 -2.41 -15.69
N ALA A 59 26.40 -2.99 -16.89
CA ALA A 59 25.80 -4.27 -17.26
C ALA A 59 26.31 -5.43 -16.38
N ALA A 60 27.60 -5.48 -16.07
CA ALA A 60 28.17 -6.50 -15.17
C ALA A 60 27.64 -6.36 -13.74
N LYS A 61 27.47 -5.13 -13.25
CA LYS A 61 26.88 -4.85 -11.94
C LYS A 61 25.42 -5.28 -11.90
N GLU A 62 24.62 -4.89 -12.90
CA GLU A 62 23.21 -5.26 -13.03
C GLU A 62 23.05 -6.79 -13.14
N ALA A 63 23.91 -7.46 -13.90
CA ALA A 63 23.91 -8.93 -14.00
C ALA A 63 24.26 -9.60 -12.66
N GLY A 64 25.19 -9.03 -11.89
CA GLY A 64 25.52 -9.49 -10.55
C GLY A 64 24.37 -9.33 -9.56
N GLU A 65 23.73 -8.16 -9.56
CA GLU A 65 22.54 -7.86 -8.74
C GLU A 65 21.38 -8.80 -9.11
N GLN A 66 21.11 -8.97 -10.41
CA GLN A 66 20.05 -9.85 -10.89
C GLN A 66 20.33 -11.31 -10.53
N ARG A 67 21.59 -11.76 -10.61
CA ARG A 67 21.99 -13.10 -10.18
C ARG A 67 21.74 -13.30 -8.67
N ALA A 68 22.12 -12.32 -7.84
CA ALA A 68 21.88 -12.38 -6.41
C ALA A 68 20.37 -12.43 -6.07
N GLN A 69 19.55 -11.69 -6.81
CA GLN A 69 18.09 -11.75 -6.67
C GLN A 69 17.52 -13.14 -7.04
N ILE A 70 17.99 -13.73 -8.14
CA ILE A 70 17.59 -15.08 -8.57
C ILE A 70 18.00 -16.12 -7.53
N GLU A 71 19.23 -16.05 -7.01
CA GLU A 71 19.73 -16.95 -5.96
C GLU A 71 18.91 -16.81 -4.68
N PHE A 72 18.55 -15.58 -4.28
CA PHE A 72 17.66 -15.33 -3.15
C PHE A 72 16.27 -15.97 -3.36
N LEU A 73 15.62 -15.73 -4.51
CA LEU A 73 14.30 -16.31 -4.76
C LEU A 73 14.34 -17.84 -4.82
N ALA A 74 15.38 -18.42 -5.43
CA ALA A 74 15.53 -19.87 -5.50
C ALA A 74 15.53 -20.55 -4.10
N GLU A 75 16.06 -19.86 -3.09
CA GLU A 75 16.14 -20.40 -1.72
C GLU A 75 14.94 -19.99 -0.85
N TYR A 76 14.46 -18.74 -0.96
CA TYR A 76 13.51 -18.16 0.00
C TYR A 76 12.09 -17.92 -0.55
N GLU A 77 11.82 -18.17 -1.84
CA GLU A 77 10.50 -17.93 -2.45
C GLU A 77 9.38 -18.69 -1.73
N ALA A 78 9.60 -19.96 -1.36
CA ALA A 78 8.60 -20.76 -0.65
C ALA A 78 8.29 -20.20 0.74
N ILE A 79 9.30 -19.70 1.45
CA ILE A 79 9.14 -19.07 2.78
C ILE A 79 8.39 -17.75 2.64
N ALA A 80 8.82 -16.91 1.69
CA ALA A 80 8.18 -15.63 1.41
C ALA A 80 6.71 -15.79 0.98
N SER A 81 6.41 -16.80 0.16
CA SER A 81 5.04 -17.12 -0.26
C SER A 81 4.17 -17.58 0.91
N ASN A 82 4.70 -18.41 1.82
CA ASN A 82 3.99 -18.82 3.02
C ASN A 82 3.71 -17.66 3.98
N LEU A 83 4.66 -16.73 4.11
CA LEU A 83 4.48 -15.51 4.89
C LEU A 83 3.42 -14.61 4.25
N ALA A 84 3.45 -14.42 2.93
CA ALA A 84 2.41 -13.69 2.21
C ALA A 84 1.02 -14.31 2.40
N HIS A 85 0.89 -15.65 2.32
CA HIS A 85 -0.38 -16.35 2.62
C HIS A 85 -0.85 -16.17 4.08
N GLN A 86 0.06 -15.90 5.01
CA GLN A 86 -0.25 -15.60 6.41
C GLN A 86 -0.55 -14.11 6.66
N GLY A 87 -0.57 -13.29 5.61
CA GLY A 87 -0.88 -11.86 5.70
C GLY A 87 0.30 -10.97 6.10
N PHE A 88 1.54 -11.47 6.00
CA PHE A 88 2.71 -10.63 6.21
C PHE A 88 2.92 -9.68 5.03
N THR A 89 3.39 -8.48 5.35
CA THR A 89 3.82 -7.52 4.34
C THR A 89 5.22 -7.86 3.81
N ARG A 90 5.59 -7.25 2.67
CA ARG A 90 6.92 -7.42 2.08
C ARG A 90 8.03 -6.98 3.04
N ALA A 91 7.85 -5.84 3.71
CA ALA A 91 8.85 -5.31 4.65
C ALA A 91 9.05 -6.21 5.88
N GLU A 92 7.96 -6.73 6.44
CA GLU A 92 8.03 -7.70 7.55
C GLU A 92 8.66 -9.02 7.11
N THR A 93 8.39 -9.45 5.88
CA THR A 93 8.98 -10.66 5.30
C THR A 93 10.49 -10.50 5.15
N VAL A 94 10.96 -9.39 4.57
CA VAL A 94 12.40 -9.08 4.46
C VAL A 94 13.05 -9.05 5.85
N SER A 95 12.48 -8.29 6.78
CA SER A 95 12.99 -8.18 8.15
C SER A 95 13.11 -9.56 8.83
N ARG A 96 12.06 -10.38 8.73
CA ARG A 96 12.02 -11.72 9.35
C ARG A 96 13.03 -12.66 8.74
N ILE A 97 13.18 -12.66 7.41
CA ILE A 97 14.19 -13.48 6.71
C ILE A 97 15.59 -13.03 7.09
N SER A 98 15.90 -11.73 7.04
CA SER A 98 17.23 -11.20 7.38
C SER A 98 17.61 -11.42 8.85
N VAL A 99 16.64 -11.43 9.78
CA VAL A 99 16.89 -11.75 11.19
C VAL A 99 17.27 -13.23 11.38
N LEU A 100 16.60 -14.14 10.66
CA LEU A 100 16.86 -15.58 10.77
C LEU A 100 18.06 -16.04 9.93
N TYR A 101 18.40 -15.27 8.89
CA TYR A 101 19.49 -15.54 7.96
C TYR A 101 20.36 -14.27 7.79
N PRO A 102 21.23 -13.95 8.77
CA PRO A 102 21.95 -12.66 8.82
C PRO A 102 22.97 -12.42 7.70
N SER A 103 23.31 -13.46 6.93
CA SER A 103 24.19 -13.35 5.76
C SER A 103 23.49 -12.77 4.53
N ILE A 104 22.17 -12.61 4.57
CA ILE A 104 21.38 -12.07 3.46
C ILE A 104 21.50 -10.55 3.45
N ASP A 105 21.82 -10.00 2.28
CA ASP A 105 21.73 -8.58 2.01
C ASP A 105 20.27 -8.13 1.92
N VAL A 106 19.89 -7.17 2.77
CA VAL A 106 18.52 -6.67 2.90
C VAL A 106 18.04 -6.00 1.62
N ASP A 107 18.91 -5.27 0.92
CA ASP A 107 18.56 -4.54 -0.30
C ASP A 107 18.34 -5.53 -1.45
N VAL A 108 19.18 -6.57 -1.54
CA VAL A 108 18.98 -7.67 -2.50
C VAL A 108 17.66 -8.39 -2.24
N ALA A 109 17.34 -8.69 -0.97
CA ALA A 109 16.10 -9.35 -0.59
C ALA A 109 14.85 -8.50 -0.91
N ASP A 110 14.86 -7.21 -0.59
CA ASP A 110 13.73 -6.32 -0.88
C ASP A 110 13.46 -6.20 -2.38
N GLU A 111 14.51 -6.04 -3.19
CA GLU A 111 14.38 -5.91 -4.63
C GLU A 111 13.99 -7.24 -5.30
N ALA A 112 14.54 -8.37 -4.83
CA ALA A 112 14.15 -9.70 -5.30
C ALA A 112 12.66 -9.98 -5.04
N LEU A 113 12.15 -9.67 -3.84
CA LEU A 113 10.74 -9.81 -3.53
C LEU A 113 9.87 -8.80 -4.29
N ARG A 114 10.37 -7.59 -4.57
CA ARG A 114 9.69 -6.59 -5.41
C ARG A 114 9.44 -7.11 -6.83
N ALA A 115 10.46 -7.74 -7.41
CA ALA A 115 10.43 -8.26 -8.78
C ALA A 115 9.70 -9.61 -8.90
N SER A 116 9.38 -10.25 -7.78
CA SER A 116 8.67 -11.52 -7.74
C SER A 116 7.17 -11.38 -8.04
N ASN A 117 6.52 -12.51 -8.35
CA ASN A 117 5.06 -12.58 -8.51
C ASN A 117 4.31 -12.79 -7.18
N ILE A 118 5.00 -12.68 -6.03
CA ILE A 118 4.41 -12.89 -4.71
C ILE A 118 3.58 -11.66 -4.36
N VAL A 119 2.30 -11.88 -4.04
CA VAL A 119 1.39 -10.82 -3.60
C VAL A 119 1.45 -10.72 -2.08
N PHE A 120 2.16 -9.72 -1.59
CA PHE A 120 2.19 -9.39 -0.17
C PHE A 120 1.01 -8.50 0.21
N ASP A 121 0.60 -8.60 1.47
CA ASP A 121 -0.29 -7.60 2.04
C ASP A 121 0.41 -6.24 2.06
N GLN A 122 -0.37 -5.20 1.78
CA GLN A 122 0.13 -3.83 1.92
C GLN A 122 0.15 -3.46 3.39
N ASN A 123 1.24 -2.84 3.84
CA ASN A 123 1.23 -2.05 5.06
C ASN A 123 0.13 -0.98 4.92
N ASN A 124 -1.09 -1.28 5.38
CA ASN A 124 -1.77 -0.27 6.16
C ASN A 124 -0.96 -0.29 7.45
N ASP A 125 -0.01 0.63 7.62
CA ASP A 125 0.59 0.91 8.94
C ASP A 125 -0.51 0.68 9.98
N THR A 126 -0.30 -0.27 10.88
CA THR A 126 -1.05 -0.38 12.14
C THR A 126 -1.40 1.04 12.58
N ASP A 127 -2.68 1.34 12.60
CA ASP A 127 -3.20 2.68 12.42
C ASP A 127 -2.43 3.72 13.23
N VAL A 128 -1.93 4.75 12.53
CA VAL A 128 -1.14 5.85 13.11
C VAL A 128 -1.88 6.57 14.25
N PHE A 129 -3.20 6.39 14.35
CA PHE A 129 -4.03 6.92 15.41
C PHE A 129 -4.86 5.81 16.04
N SER A 130 -4.96 5.83 17.38
CA SER A 130 -5.92 5.01 18.11
C SER A 130 -7.36 5.33 17.70
N ASN A 131 -8.31 4.47 18.09
CA ASN A 131 -9.74 4.76 17.91
C ASN A 131 -10.15 6.05 18.62
N VAL A 132 -9.59 6.31 19.79
CA VAL A 132 -9.93 7.50 20.58
C VAL A 132 -9.40 8.76 19.90
N ALA A 133 -8.20 8.73 19.33
CA ALA A 133 -7.64 9.84 18.55
C ALA A 133 -8.36 10.04 17.20
N LEU A 134 -8.85 8.96 16.57
CA LEU A 134 -9.71 9.00 15.39
C LEU A 134 -11.04 9.72 15.69
N GLU A 135 -11.74 9.29 16.74
CA GLU A 135 -13.00 9.88 17.19
C GLU A 135 -12.83 11.34 17.63
N ALA A 136 -11.73 11.66 18.32
CA ALA A 136 -11.41 13.01 18.72
C ALA A 136 -11.31 13.98 17.53
N GLY A 137 -10.84 13.51 16.38
CA GLY A 137 -10.84 14.29 15.15
C GLY A 137 -12.24 14.69 14.69
N VAL A 138 -13.19 13.77 14.80
CA VAL A 138 -14.61 14.04 14.48
C VAL A 138 -15.22 14.99 15.49
N TRP A 139 -14.99 14.78 16.79
CA TRP A 139 -15.49 15.67 17.85
C TRP A 139 -14.97 17.10 17.73
N PHE A 140 -13.67 17.25 17.46
CA PHE A 140 -13.06 18.58 17.30
C PHE A 140 -13.66 19.35 16.12
N LEU A 141 -13.78 18.70 14.95
CA LEU A 141 -14.33 19.35 13.77
C LEU A 141 -15.83 19.64 13.92
N LEU A 142 -16.59 18.75 14.57
CA LEU A 142 -18.00 19.01 14.90
C LEU A 142 -18.14 20.21 15.86
N GLY A 143 -17.34 20.26 16.94
CA GLY A 143 -17.34 21.38 17.87
C GLY A 143 -16.95 22.70 17.21
N SER A 144 -16.00 22.65 16.28
CA SER A 144 -15.57 23.80 15.47
C SER A 144 -16.67 24.30 14.53
N GLU A 145 -17.38 23.39 13.85
CA GLU A 145 -18.53 23.72 12.99
C GLU A 145 -19.64 24.41 13.76
N LEU A 146 -19.96 23.88 14.95
CA LEU A 146 -20.94 24.44 15.87
C LEU A 146 -20.45 25.71 16.58
N ARG A 147 -19.17 26.09 16.37
CA ARG A 147 -18.49 27.23 17.00
C ARG A 147 -18.60 27.21 18.53
N LEU A 148 -18.48 26.02 19.10
CA LEU A 148 -18.52 25.84 20.54
C LEU A 148 -17.30 26.48 21.19
N LYS A 149 -17.53 27.06 22.37
CA LYS A 149 -16.42 27.50 23.23
C LYS A 149 -15.82 26.28 23.94
N PRO A 150 -14.51 26.27 24.21
CA PRO A 150 -13.89 25.18 24.96
C PRO A 150 -14.54 24.97 26.33
N ASP A 151 -14.91 23.74 26.65
CA ASP A 151 -15.41 23.33 27.97
C ASP A 151 -14.32 22.53 28.70
N TYR A 152 -13.40 23.25 29.34
CA TYR A 152 -12.26 22.65 30.03
C TYR A 152 -12.67 21.79 31.22
N ALA A 153 -13.76 22.17 31.92
CA ALA A 153 -14.23 21.43 33.08
C ALA A 153 -14.80 20.07 32.68
N TRP A 154 -15.59 20.03 31.60
CA TRP A 154 -16.08 18.77 31.04
C TRP A 154 -14.94 17.91 30.51
N ALA A 155 -14.02 18.52 29.75
CA ALA A 155 -12.88 17.81 29.16
C ALA A 155 -11.99 17.15 30.23
N ALA A 156 -11.67 17.86 31.31
CA ALA A 156 -10.83 17.35 32.39
C ALA A 156 -11.44 16.15 33.14
N VAL A 157 -12.76 16.02 33.14
CA VAL A 157 -13.46 14.95 33.88
C VAL A 157 -13.76 13.75 32.99
N ASN A 158 -14.07 13.96 31.71
CA ASN A 158 -14.66 12.93 30.85
C ASN A 158 -13.76 12.44 29.71
N LEU A 159 -12.72 13.19 29.33
CA LEU A 159 -11.80 12.70 28.31
C LEU A 159 -10.86 11.65 28.91
N PRO A 160 -10.64 10.52 28.21
CA PRO A 160 -9.76 9.46 28.71
C PRO A 160 -8.30 9.92 28.68
N GLN A 161 -7.53 9.55 29.71
CA GLN A 161 -6.12 9.92 29.83
C GLN A 161 -5.29 9.53 28.59
N GLU A 162 -5.59 8.37 27.99
CA GLU A 162 -4.95 7.91 26.74
C GLU A 162 -5.06 8.94 25.60
N LEU A 163 -6.22 9.60 25.45
CA LEU A 163 -6.41 10.64 24.44
C LEU A 163 -5.55 11.87 24.71
N LEU A 164 -5.46 12.28 25.98
CA LEU A 164 -4.67 13.44 26.39
C LEU A 164 -3.18 13.21 26.08
N ASP A 165 -2.69 12.01 26.42
CA ASP A 165 -1.29 11.64 26.21
C ASP A 165 -0.95 11.50 24.71
N GLU A 166 -1.82 10.83 23.94
CA GLU A 166 -1.64 10.61 22.51
C GLU A 166 -1.70 11.92 21.72
N LEU A 167 -2.75 12.73 21.89
CA LEU A 167 -2.85 14.02 21.20
C LEU A 167 -1.79 15.01 21.68
N GLY A 168 -1.45 15.00 22.97
CA GLY A 168 -0.39 15.85 23.50
C GLY A 168 0.95 15.56 22.83
N THR A 169 1.29 14.27 22.69
CA THR A 169 2.51 13.85 21.99
C THR A 169 2.45 14.24 20.51
N HIS A 170 1.42 13.81 19.78
CA HIS A 170 1.32 14.04 18.33
C HIS A 170 1.23 15.52 17.93
N LEU A 171 0.48 16.34 18.67
CA LEU A 171 0.33 17.76 18.33
C LEU A 171 1.55 18.59 18.75
N SER A 172 2.27 18.19 19.80
CA SER A 172 3.53 18.84 20.16
C SER A 172 4.61 18.67 19.07
N GLU A 173 4.69 17.48 18.46
CA GLU A 173 5.57 17.23 17.30
C GLU A 173 5.19 18.11 16.10
N ALA A 174 3.92 18.47 16.00
CA ALA A 174 3.38 19.37 14.98
C ALA A 174 3.50 20.87 15.32
N SER A 175 4.29 21.23 16.35
CA SER A 175 4.49 22.61 16.84
C SER A 175 3.25 23.30 17.41
N VAL A 176 2.25 22.54 17.85
CA VAL A 176 1.07 23.08 18.56
C VAL A 176 1.47 23.41 20.00
N THR A 177 1.11 24.61 20.46
CA THR A 177 1.41 25.07 21.81
C THR A 177 0.52 24.39 22.86
N PRO A 178 0.92 24.35 24.15
CA PRO A 178 0.08 23.81 25.22
C PRO A 178 -1.30 24.46 25.34
N ASP A 179 -1.40 25.78 25.10
CA ASP A 179 -2.67 26.51 25.15
C ASP A 179 -3.60 26.15 23.98
N GLU A 180 -3.04 25.93 22.79
CA GLU A 180 -3.78 25.45 21.62
C GLU A 180 -4.25 24.01 21.82
N LEU A 181 -3.40 23.14 22.37
CA LEU A 181 -3.78 21.77 22.74
C LEU A 181 -4.94 21.78 23.75
N ALA A 182 -4.86 22.60 24.80
CA ALA A 182 -5.94 22.75 25.77
C ALA A 182 -7.24 23.24 25.12
N THR A 183 -7.14 24.16 24.16
CA THR A 183 -8.27 24.65 23.36
C THR A 183 -8.90 23.53 22.53
N VAL A 184 -8.08 22.71 21.86
CA VAL A 184 -8.55 21.53 21.08
C VAL A 184 -9.28 20.54 21.97
N LEU A 185 -8.68 20.15 23.10
CA LEU A 185 -9.28 19.21 24.06
C LEU A 185 -10.57 19.77 24.66
N GLY A 186 -10.60 21.08 24.97
CA GLY A 186 -11.81 21.74 25.46
C GLY A 186 -12.94 21.79 24.43
N ILE A 187 -12.63 21.97 23.13
CA ILE A 187 -13.63 21.92 22.05
C ILE A 187 -14.17 20.49 21.87
N ILE A 188 -13.30 19.48 21.94
CA ILE A 188 -13.71 18.06 21.92
C ILE A 188 -14.69 17.79 23.07
N GLY A 189 -14.34 18.20 24.29
CA GLY A 189 -15.21 18.08 25.46
C GLY A 189 -16.55 18.79 25.27
N ALA A 190 -16.53 20.04 24.79
CA ALA A 190 -17.75 20.79 24.53
C ALA A 190 -18.66 20.10 23.50
N ALA A 191 -18.08 19.50 22.45
CA ALA A 191 -18.84 18.76 21.43
C ALA A 191 -19.49 17.49 21.99
N GLN A 192 -18.78 16.73 22.83
CA GLN A 192 -19.36 15.56 23.52
C GLN A 192 -20.51 15.96 24.45
N ASN A 193 -20.34 17.02 25.24
CA ASN A 193 -21.38 17.55 26.13
C ASN A 193 -22.61 18.04 25.33
N ALA A 194 -22.39 18.69 24.20
CA ALA A 194 -23.46 19.11 23.29
C ALA A 194 -24.23 17.90 22.73
N ALA A 195 -23.54 16.84 22.31
CA ALA A 195 -24.18 15.62 21.80
C ALA A 195 -24.98 14.86 22.87
N MET A 196 -24.55 14.91 24.13
CA MET A 196 -25.37 14.38 25.24
C MET A 196 -26.68 15.16 25.43
N SER A 197 -26.66 16.47 25.15
CA SER A 197 -27.82 17.35 25.30
C SER A 197 -28.74 17.35 24.08
N ASP A 198 -28.18 17.10 22.89
CA ASP A 198 -28.89 17.04 21.61
C ASP A 198 -28.52 15.74 20.85
N PRO A 199 -29.34 14.68 20.99
CA PRO A 199 -29.15 13.42 20.30
C PRO A 199 -29.29 13.50 18.76
N THR A 200 -29.66 14.66 18.21
CA THR A 200 -29.81 14.86 16.75
C THR A 200 -28.55 15.37 16.07
N LEU A 201 -27.51 15.71 16.84
CA LEU A 201 -26.25 16.22 16.28
C LEU A 201 -25.59 15.19 15.36
N THR A 202 -25.14 15.69 14.20
CA THR A 202 -24.53 14.88 13.15
C THR A 202 -23.51 15.71 12.36
N ILE A 203 -22.61 15.03 11.65
CA ILE A 203 -21.70 15.63 10.69
C ILE A 203 -21.57 14.71 9.47
N THR A 204 -21.77 15.27 8.28
CA THR A 204 -21.61 14.49 7.05
C THR A 204 -20.13 14.25 6.75
N GLY A 205 -19.81 13.11 6.13
CA GLY A 205 -18.43 12.81 5.74
C GLY A 205 -17.83 13.81 4.74
N ALA A 206 -18.68 14.47 3.93
CA ALA A 206 -18.24 15.55 3.05
C ALA A 206 -17.84 16.79 3.87
N ARG A 207 -18.71 17.22 4.80
CA ARG A 207 -18.44 18.36 5.67
C ARG A 207 -17.21 18.15 6.56
N TYR A 208 -17.01 16.93 7.07
CA TYR A 208 -15.80 16.55 7.79
C TYR A 208 -14.53 16.81 6.95
N ASN A 209 -14.51 16.40 5.69
CA ASN A 209 -13.34 16.60 4.82
C ASN A 209 -13.10 18.08 4.50
N GLU A 210 -14.15 18.87 4.30
CA GLU A 210 -14.06 20.32 4.10
C GLU A 210 -13.42 20.99 5.32
N LEU A 211 -13.99 20.77 6.50
CA LEU A 211 -13.48 21.32 7.76
C LEU A 211 -12.04 20.88 8.06
N ARG A 212 -11.71 19.63 7.74
CA ARG A 212 -10.34 19.13 7.85
C ARG A 212 -9.39 19.90 6.94
N SER A 213 -9.78 20.16 5.69
CA SER A 213 -8.95 20.92 4.75
C SER A 213 -8.72 22.35 5.25
N GLU A 214 -9.80 23.02 5.66
CA GLU A 214 -9.75 24.38 6.22
C GLU A 214 -8.80 24.45 7.44
N LEU A 215 -8.86 23.44 8.32
CA LEU A 215 -7.98 23.34 9.48
C LEU A 215 -6.52 23.18 9.09
N LEU A 216 -6.20 22.26 8.18
CA LEU A 216 -4.82 22.02 7.74
C LEU A 216 -4.21 23.26 7.07
N ASP A 217 -5.03 23.98 6.30
CA ASP A 217 -4.62 25.25 5.67
C ASP A 217 -4.36 26.34 6.73
N ALA A 218 -5.22 26.42 7.76
CA ALA A 218 -5.10 27.43 8.82
C ALA A 218 -3.90 27.24 9.75
N ILE A 219 -3.58 25.99 10.12
CA ILE A 219 -2.44 25.68 11.01
C ILE A 219 -1.12 25.61 10.23
N GLY A 220 -1.16 25.78 8.90
CA GLY A 220 0.05 25.71 8.06
C GLY A 220 0.68 24.31 8.04
N LEU A 221 -0.08 23.28 8.42
CA LEU A 221 0.30 21.87 8.35
C LEU A 221 0.23 21.40 6.89
N LYS A 222 1.12 21.95 6.05
CA LYS A 222 1.52 21.25 4.84
C LYS A 222 2.20 19.98 5.33
N SER A 223 1.65 18.82 4.97
CA SER A 223 2.25 17.51 5.28
C SER A 223 3.75 17.56 4.97
N ALA A 224 4.57 17.79 5.99
CA ALA A 224 6.00 17.62 5.86
C ALA A 224 6.19 16.16 5.46
N THR A 225 6.96 15.95 4.39
CA THR A 225 7.12 14.65 3.73
C THR A 225 7.35 13.55 4.76
N GLY A 226 6.35 12.69 4.97
CA GLY A 226 6.44 11.51 5.86
C GLY A 226 5.48 11.48 7.06
N THR A 227 4.89 12.59 7.50
CA THR A 227 3.98 12.61 8.69
C THR A 227 2.50 12.69 8.28
N LYS A 228 1.65 11.79 8.82
CA LYS A 228 0.19 11.82 8.60
C LYS A 228 -0.43 12.84 9.57
N PRO A 229 -0.98 13.99 9.10
CA PRO A 229 -1.44 15.03 10.01
C PRO A 229 -2.80 14.67 10.63
N TRP A 230 -2.96 14.91 11.93
CA TRP A 230 -4.25 14.86 12.62
C TRP A 230 -5.10 16.11 12.29
N PRO A 231 -6.44 16.06 12.25
CA PRO A 231 -7.33 14.89 12.34
C PRO A 231 -7.10 13.83 11.26
N PRO A 232 -7.53 12.57 11.38
CA PRO A 232 -7.31 11.60 10.29
C PRO A 232 -8.21 11.86 9.07
N THR A 233 -7.97 11.19 7.94
CA THR A 233 -8.88 11.32 6.76
C THR A 233 -10.17 10.54 6.99
N ARG A 234 -11.26 10.93 6.31
CA ARG A 234 -12.52 10.16 6.31
C ARG A 234 -12.31 8.69 5.91
N GLN A 235 -11.41 8.43 4.97
CA GLN A 235 -11.09 7.07 4.53
C GLN A 235 -10.53 6.21 5.67
N THR A 236 -9.78 6.80 6.59
CA THR A 236 -9.23 6.11 7.77
C THR A 236 -10.37 5.71 8.71
N LEU A 237 -11.28 6.64 9.02
CA LEU A 237 -12.49 6.37 9.82
C LEU A 237 -13.39 5.31 9.17
N GLN A 238 -13.60 5.37 7.86
CA GLN A 238 -14.41 4.39 7.14
C GLN A 238 -13.82 2.99 7.15
N LYS A 239 -12.48 2.86 6.99
CA LYS A 239 -11.80 1.57 7.11
C LYS A 239 -11.94 1.01 8.53
N ARG A 240 -11.75 1.86 9.54
CA ARG A 240 -11.76 1.45 10.94
C ARG A 240 -13.13 0.97 11.42
N TYR A 241 -14.18 1.73 11.13
CA TYR A 241 -15.53 1.45 11.62
C TYR A 241 -16.40 0.75 10.58
N GLN A 242 -15.82 0.29 9.47
CA GLN A 242 -16.53 -0.34 8.35
C GLN A 242 -17.61 0.56 7.70
N GLY A 243 -17.59 1.87 7.99
CA GLY A 243 -18.58 2.81 7.51
C GLY A 243 -18.49 4.16 8.21
N TRP A 244 -18.96 5.23 7.55
CA TRP A 244 -19.06 6.55 8.17
C TRP A 244 -20.22 6.61 9.18
N SER A 245 -21.37 6.06 8.80
CA SER A 245 -22.53 5.97 9.69
C SER A 245 -22.21 5.14 10.92
N ASP A 246 -21.47 4.03 10.75
CA ASP A 246 -21.03 3.17 11.85
C ASP A 246 -20.06 3.88 12.80
N ALA A 247 -19.17 4.73 12.28
CA ALA A 247 -18.33 5.58 13.11
C ALA A 247 -19.17 6.59 13.93
N LEU A 248 -20.15 7.25 13.31
CA LEU A 248 -21.03 8.20 14.01
C LEU A 248 -21.90 7.50 15.06
N GLU A 249 -22.45 6.32 14.75
CA GLU A 249 -23.24 5.52 15.68
C GLU A 249 -22.40 5.07 16.88
N ALA A 250 -21.16 4.61 16.65
CA ALA A 250 -20.23 4.26 17.73
C ALA A 250 -19.93 5.44 18.67
N MET A 251 -19.96 6.66 18.14
CA MET A 251 -19.78 7.91 18.90
C MET A 251 -21.07 8.45 19.52
N GLY A 252 -22.22 7.81 19.31
CA GLY A 252 -23.52 8.29 19.78
C GLY A 252 -24.05 9.53 19.05
N LEU A 253 -23.53 9.82 17.85
CA LEU A 253 -24.01 10.89 16.98
C LEU A 253 -25.14 10.38 16.08
N ALA A 254 -26.07 11.26 15.72
CA ALA A 254 -27.10 10.94 14.75
C ALA A 254 -26.45 10.67 13.39
N THR A 255 -27.02 9.74 12.63
CA THR A 255 -26.69 9.55 11.23
C THR A 255 -27.67 10.33 10.37
N ALA A 256 -27.19 11.02 9.34
CA ALA A 256 -28.08 11.71 8.43
C ALA A 256 -29.06 10.70 7.82
N SER A 257 -30.36 10.89 8.08
CA SER A 257 -31.47 10.11 7.53
C SER A 257 -31.60 10.19 5.99
N LEU A 258 -30.66 10.89 5.33
CA LEU A 258 -30.46 10.93 3.87
C LEU A 258 -29.56 9.80 3.34
N GLY A 259 -29.11 8.88 4.19
CA GLY A 259 -28.64 7.57 3.78
C GLY A 259 -29.81 6.59 3.70
N ARG A 260 -29.92 5.87 2.57
CA ARG A 260 -30.89 4.77 2.41
C ARG A 260 -30.86 3.90 3.68
N PRO A 261 -32.01 3.60 4.31
CA PRO A 261 -32.04 2.80 5.54
C PRO A 261 -31.24 1.51 5.34
N LYS A 262 -30.36 1.19 6.29
CA LYS A 262 -29.76 -0.16 6.42
C LYS A 262 -30.93 -1.13 6.55
N GLY A 263 -31.28 -1.80 5.45
CA GLY A 263 -32.52 -2.57 5.33
C GLY A 263 -32.94 -2.92 3.90
N LEU A 264 -32.29 -2.40 2.86
CA LEU A 264 -32.23 -3.06 1.56
C LEU A 264 -30.80 -3.01 1.02
N LEU A 265 -29.99 -3.99 1.40
CA LEU A 265 -29.04 -4.57 0.46
C LEU A 265 -29.89 -4.90 -0.78
N ALA A 266 -29.64 -4.22 -1.92
CA ALA A 266 -30.36 -4.56 -3.16
C ALA A 266 -30.11 -6.02 -3.60
N PHE A 267 -29.09 -6.65 -3.00
CA PHE A 267 -28.57 -7.98 -3.26
C PHE A 267 -28.09 -8.61 -1.94
N SER A 268 -28.63 -9.76 -1.59
CA SER A 268 -28.18 -10.65 -0.50
C SER A 268 -26.78 -11.23 -0.78
N GLU A 269 -26.15 -11.85 0.21
CA GLU A 269 -24.89 -12.58 0.01
C GLU A 269 -24.99 -13.65 -1.09
N ASP A 270 -26.15 -14.32 -1.16
CA ASP A 270 -26.47 -15.29 -2.21
C ASP A 270 -26.55 -14.63 -3.58
N ASP A 271 -27.07 -13.40 -3.69
CA ASP A 271 -27.10 -12.66 -4.95
C ASP A 271 -25.67 -12.31 -5.43
N TYR A 272 -24.75 -12.00 -4.51
CA TYR A 272 -23.34 -11.81 -4.83
C TYR A 272 -22.67 -13.12 -5.27
N ALA A 273 -22.93 -14.22 -4.57
CA ALA A 273 -22.39 -15.53 -4.94
C ALA A 273 -22.91 -15.98 -6.32
N ASN A 274 -24.23 -15.92 -6.52
CA ASN A 274 -24.88 -16.33 -7.76
C ASN A 274 -24.44 -15.46 -8.94
N ALA A 275 -24.29 -14.14 -8.77
CA ALA A 275 -23.84 -13.27 -9.85
C ALA A 275 -22.42 -13.60 -10.34
N VAL A 276 -21.49 -13.93 -9.44
CA VAL A 276 -20.12 -14.31 -9.83
C VAL A 276 -20.09 -15.71 -10.45
N ILE A 277 -20.88 -16.66 -9.94
CA ILE A 277 -21.00 -18.02 -10.49
C ILE A 277 -21.60 -18.00 -11.91
N ASP A 278 -22.70 -17.26 -12.10
CA ASP A 278 -23.38 -17.13 -13.39
C ASP A 278 -22.46 -16.46 -14.42
N PHE A 279 -21.70 -15.45 -14.00
CA PHE A 279 -20.71 -14.81 -14.85
C PHE A 279 -19.56 -15.74 -15.25
N ILE A 280 -19.00 -16.51 -14.32
CA ILE A 280 -17.93 -17.48 -14.64
C ILE A 280 -18.43 -18.48 -15.68
N SER A 281 -19.68 -18.94 -15.54
CA SER A 281 -20.32 -19.85 -16.49
C SER A 281 -20.52 -19.19 -17.86
N ALA A 282 -20.96 -17.93 -17.90
CA ALA A 282 -21.11 -17.15 -19.14
C ALA A 282 -19.76 -16.87 -19.83
N ALA A 283 -18.72 -16.56 -19.07
CA ALA A 283 -17.37 -16.33 -19.59
C ALA A 283 -16.77 -17.61 -20.18
N ALA A 284 -16.97 -18.75 -19.52
CA ALA A 284 -16.57 -20.06 -20.05
C ALA A 284 -17.32 -20.40 -21.36
N ALA A 285 -18.63 -20.14 -21.43
CA ALA A 285 -19.43 -20.34 -22.64
C ALA A 285 -18.99 -19.41 -23.80
N ALA A 286 -18.52 -18.21 -23.49
CA ALA A 286 -17.96 -17.26 -24.45
C ALA A 286 -16.48 -17.55 -24.81
N GLY A 287 -15.83 -18.53 -24.17
CA GLY A 287 -14.41 -18.83 -24.36
C GLY A 287 -13.47 -17.71 -23.90
N ALA A 288 -13.90 -16.86 -22.97
CA ALA A 288 -13.18 -15.69 -22.49
C ALA A 288 -12.74 -15.84 -21.03
N GLU A 289 -11.66 -15.15 -20.64
CA GLU A 289 -11.22 -15.12 -19.25
C GLU A 289 -12.14 -14.25 -18.39
N PRO A 290 -12.46 -14.67 -17.15
CA PRO A 290 -13.38 -13.96 -16.25
C PRO A 290 -12.70 -12.73 -15.62
N THR A 291 -12.55 -11.66 -16.41
CA THR A 291 -11.93 -10.40 -15.98
C THR A 291 -12.94 -9.44 -15.36
N PHE A 292 -12.44 -8.51 -14.54
CA PHE A 292 -13.25 -7.47 -13.91
C PHE A 292 -13.97 -6.56 -14.93
N ALA A 293 -13.28 -6.21 -16.02
CA ALA A 293 -13.86 -5.39 -17.09
C ALA A 293 -15.02 -6.12 -17.77
N PHE A 294 -14.82 -7.41 -18.07
CA PHE A 294 -15.83 -8.23 -18.73
C PHE A 294 -17.06 -8.48 -17.83
N TYR A 295 -16.87 -8.64 -16.52
CA TYR A 295 -17.99 -8.66 -15.56
C TYR A 295 -18.81 -7.37 -15.62
N GLY A 296 -18.16 -6.22 -15.77
CA GLY A 296 -18.85 -4.94 -15.91
C GLY A 296 -19.67 -4.79 -17.19
N GLU A 297 -19.24 -5.40 -18.29
CA GLU A 297 -19.99 -5.45 -19.55
C GLU A 297 -21.17 -6.42 -19.43
N TRP A 298 -20.93 -7.63 -18.94
CA TRP A 298 -21.96 -8.64 -18.69
C TRP A 298 -23.07 -8.12 -17.76
N VAL A 299 -22.74 -7.40 -16.68
CA VAL A 299 -23.76 -6.79 -15.80
C VAL A 299 -24.64 -5.77 -16.53
N LYS A 300 -24.09 -5.02 -17.51
CA LYS A 300 -24.88 -4.08 -18.33
C LYS A 300 -25.81 -4.81 -19.28
N GLU A 301 -25.36 -5.91 -19.89
CA GLU A 301 -26.18 -6.78 -20.73
C GLU A 301 -27.33 -7.41 -19.93
N GLN A 302 -27.02 -7.99 -18.77
CA GLN A 302 -28.04 -8.54 -17.87
C GLN A 302 -29.07 -7.49 -17.43
N ALA A 303 -28.62 -6.26 -17.16
CA ALA A 303 -29.51 -5.16 -16.80
C ALA A 303 -30.42 -4.71 -17.97
N ALA A 304 -29.93 -4.77 -19.21
CA ALA A 304 -30.75 -4.54 -20.41
C ALA A 304 -31.83 -5.61 -20.58
N ASP A 305 -31.53 -6.84 -20.18
CA ASP A 305 -32.47 -7.99 -20.14
C ASP A 305 -33.35 -8.02 -18.88
N GLY A 306 -33.32 -6.95 -18.07
CA GLY A 306 -34.16 -6.80 -16.87
C GLY A 306 -33.68 -7.56 -15.63
N THR A 307 -32.55 -8.26 -15.71
CA THR A 307 -31.94 -8.96 -14.57
C THR A 307 -30.98 -8.03 -13.84
N ARG A 308 -31.33 -7.63 -12.62
CA ARG A 308 -30.42 -6.82 -11.79
C ARG A 308 -29.33 -7.71 -11.19
N ARG A 309 -28.07 -7.29 -11.32
CA ARG A 309 -26.89 -7.93 -10.72
C ARG A 309 -26.07 -6.92 -9.92
N PRO A 310 -25.31 -7.35 -8.91
CA PRO A 310 -24.38 -6.48 -8.20
C PRO A 310 -23.32 -5.89 -9.14
N SER A 311 -23.04 -4.60 -8.99
CA SER A 311 -22.03 -3.93 -9.82
C SER A 311 -20.62 -4.47 -9.57
N PRO A 312 -19.67 -4.31 -10.51
CA PRO A 312 -18.27 -4.71 -10.30
C PRO A 312 -17.65 -4.11 -9.03
N ALA A 313 -17.93 -2.83 -8.76
CA ALA A 313 -17.46 -2.16 -7.54
C ALA A 313 -18.11 -2.75 -6.28
N SER A 314 -19.38 -3.14 -6.34
CA SER A 314 -20.08 -3.78 -5.22
C SER A 314 -19.51 -5.16 -4.91
N VAL A 315 -19.25 -5.99 -5.93
CA VAL A 315 -18.62 -7.31 -5.76
C VAL A 315 -17.22 -7.18 -5.16
N ARG A 316 -16.43 -6.22 -5.67
CA ARG A 316 -15.08 -5.95 -5.13
C ARG A 316 -15.12 -5.53 -3.66
N ASN A 317 -16.06 -4.66 -3.28
CA ASN A 317 -16.19 -4.21 -1.89
C ASN A 317 -16.72 -5.31 -0.96
N PHE A 318 -17.56 -6.23 -1.47
CA PHE A 318 -18.12 -7.32 -0.68
C PHE A 318 -17.11 -8.45 -0.40
N TYR A 319 -16.19 -8.70 -1.34
CA TYR A 319 -15.18 -9.77 -1.24
C TYR A 319 -13.75 -9.25 -0.97
N ASP A 320 -13.59 -7.97 -0.64
CA ASP A 320 -12.29 -7.32 -0.47
C ASP A 320 -11.33 -7.48 -1.68
N GLY A 321 -11.89 -7.62 -2.88
CA GLY A 321 -11.13 -7.81 -4.11
C GLY A 321 -11.86 -8.62 -5.17
N TRP A 322 -11.38 -8.56 -6.41
CA TRP A 322 -11.90 -9.38 -7.52
C TRP A 322 -11.40 -10.82 -7.47
N LEU A 323 -10.11 -11.03 -7.16
CA LEU A 323 -9.52 -12.36 -7.07
C LEU A 323 -10.12 -13.22 -5.94
N PRO A 324 -10.35 -12.69 -4.72
CA PRO A 324 -11.09 -13.43 -3.68
C PRO A 324 -12.50 -13.86 -4.12
N ALA A 325 -13.23 -13.01 -4.85
CA ALA A 325 -14.56 -13.32 -5.37
C ALA A 325 -14.53 -14.53 -6.33
N LEU A 326 -13.59 -14.53 -7.30
CA LEU A 326 -13.41 -15.64 -8.24
C LEU A 326 -13.00 -16.93 -7.54
N ARG A 327 -12.08 -16.87 -6.57
CA ARG A 327 -11.65 -18.06 -5.81
C ARG A 327 -12.82 -18.71 -5.07
N LYS A 328 -13.62 -17.90 -4.37
CA LYS A 328 -14.78 -18.38 -3.62
C LYS A 328 -15.84 -18.98 -4.54
N ALA A 329 -16.13 -18.34 -5.68
CA ALA A 329 -17.09 -18.86 -6.65
C ALA A 329 -16.63 -20.16 -7.34
N ASN A 330 -15.35 -20.24 -7.74
CA ASN A 330 -14.79 -21.45 -8.36
C ASN A 330 -14.78 -22.66 -7.39
N ALA A 331 -14.52 -22.43 -6.10
CA ALA A 331 -14.62 -23.48 -5.08
C ALA A 331 -16.05 -24.05 -4.98
N VAL A 332 -17.08 -23.19 -5.08
CA VAL A 332 -18.49 -23.62 -5.08
C VAL A 332 -18.85 -24.40 -6.35
N VAL A 333 -18.40 -23.94 -7.52
CA VAL A 333 -18.62 -24.64 -8.80
C VAL A 333 -17.95 -26.01 -8.82
N ALA A 334 -16.73 -26.12 -8.30
CA ALA A 334 -16.01 -27.38 -8.16
C ALA A 334 -16.72 -28.34 -7.21
N ALA A 335 -17.20 -27.85 -6.05
CA ALA A 335 -17.94 -28.67 -5.08
C ALA A 335 -19.26 -29.22 -5.66
N ARG A 336 -20.04 -28.37 -6.36
CA ARG A 336 -21.29 -28.78 -7.04
C ARG A 336 -21.06 -29.81 -8.15
N SER A 337 -19.93 -29.71 -8.86
CA SER A 337 -19.57 -30.66 -9.92
C SER A 337 -19.15 -32.03 -9.36
N ALA A 338 -18.49 -32.05 -8.20
CA ALA A 338 -18.13 -33.29 -7.52
C ALA A 338 -19.37 -34.02 -6.95
N GLU A 339 -20.32 -33.30 -6.35
CA GLU A 339 -21.57 -33.88 -5.85
C GLU A 339 -22.48 -34.42 -6.96
N ALA A 340 -22.52 -33.76 -8.12
CA ALA A 340 -23.26 -34.23 -9.29
C ALA A 340 -22.71 -35.55 -9.86
N ASN A 341 -21.38 -35.75 -9.83
CA ASN A 341 -20.76 -37.00 -10.27
C ASN A 341 -20.95 -38.15 -9.28
N LEU A 342 -21.12 -37.87 -7.98
CA LEU A 342 -21.42 -38.86 -6.94
C LEU A 342 -22.89 -39.32 -6.91
N SER A 343 -23.80 -38.59 -7.57
CA SER A 343 -25.23 -38.90 -7.62
C SER A 343 -25.63 -39.70 -8.87
N VAL A 344 -24.66 -40.04 -9.73
CA VAL A 344 -24.85 -40.74 -11.02
C VAL A 344 -24.20 -42.15 -11.01
N GLU A 345 -23.57 -42.56 -9.90
CA GLU A 345 -23.15 -43.95 -9.62
C GLU A 345 -24.14 -44.68 -8.72
#